data_AF-A0A426YII5-F1
#
_entry.id   AF-A0A426YII5-F1
#
_cell.length_a   1.000
_cell.length_b   1.000
_cell.length_c   1.000
_cell.angle_alpha   90.00
_cell.angle_beta   90.00
_cell.angle_gamma   90.00
#
_symmetry.space_group_name_H-M   'P 1'
#
loop_
_entity.id
_entity.type
_entity.pdbx_description
1 polymer ?
#
loop_
_entity_poly.entity_id
_entity_poly.type
_entity_poly.pdbx_seq_one_letter_code
_entity_poly.pdbx_strand_id
1 'polypeptide(L)'
;MSVILILPLLVFPMALLPAVCLSAGGSNGLHPLVLIPGNGGNQLEARLTKDYKPSSFLCALSASSKGKDGWFRLWFDPTVLVPALTRCFAERMTLYYHAALDDYRNAPGVLTRVPCFGSTQGLLYLDPHLK
;
A
#
# COMPACT_ATOMS: atom_id res chain seq x y z
N MET A 1 -37.50 38.14 -16.76
CA MET A 1 -37.96 36.76 -16.49
C MET A 1 -36.85 35.78 -16.13
N SER A 2 -35.59 36.04 -16.51
CA SER A 2 -34.47 35.10 -16.24
C SER A 2 -33.83 35.20 -14.86
N VAL A 3 -34.03 36.28 -14.09
CA VAL A 3 -33.39 36.47 -12.77
C VAL A 3 -34.16 35.77 -11.64
N ILE A 4 -35.50 35.72 -11.76
CA ILE A 4 -36.39 35.13 -10.74
C ILE A 4 -36.27 33.59 -10.70
N LEU A 5 -35.82 32.97 -11.80
CA LEU A 5 -35.62 31.51 -11.89
C LEU A 5 -34.25 31.03 -11.37
N ILE A 6 -33.29 31.94 -11.17
CA ILE A 6 -31.92 31.60 -10.71
C ILE A 6 -31.87 31.52 -9.18
N LEU A 7 -32.72 32.29 -8.49
CA LEU A 7 -32.78 32.30 -7.03
C LEU A 7 -33.08 30.91 -6.43
N PRO A 8 -34.13 30.17 -6.84
CA PRO A 8 -34.41 28.84 -6.28
C PRO A 8 -33.39 27.77 -6.69
N LEU A 9 -32.63 27.98 -7.79
CA LEU A 9 -31.61 27.05 -8.27
C LEU A 9 -30.33 27.06 -7.39
N LEU A 10 -30.07 28.18 -6.72
CA LEU A 10 -28.93 28.35 -5.80
C LEU A 10 -29.27 28.05 -4.33
N VAL A 11 -30.56 28.05 -3.94
CA VAL A 11 -30.96 27.77 -2.55
C VAL A 11 -31.13 26.27 -2.28
N PHE A 12 -31.42 25.46 -3.30
CA PHE A 12 -31.64 24.01 -3.14
C PHE A 12 -30.41 23.17 -2.75
N PRO A 13 -29.16 23.46 -3.21
CA PRO A 13 -28.01 22.67 -2.77
C PRO A 13 -27.49 23.09 -1.39
N MET A 14 -27.87 24.27 -0.88
CA MET A 14 -27.41 24.77 0.42
C MET A 14 -28.19 24.16 1.60
N ALA A 15 -29.40 23.63 1.37
CA ALA A 15 -30.23 23.01 2.41
C ALA A 15 -29.93 21.50 2.64
N LEU A 16 -29.21 20.85 1.72
CA LEU A 16 -28.85 19.42 1.83
C LEU A 16 -27.48 19.19 2.49
N LEU A 17 -26.77 20.25 2.87
CA LEU A 17 -25.42 20.17 3.44
C LEU A 17 -25.26 20.16 4.98
N PRO A 18 -26.28 20.14 5.87
CA PRO A 18 -26.01 19.91 7.28
C PRO A 18 -26.06 18.42 7.69
N ALA A 19 -26.43 17.50 6.80
CA ALA A 19 -26.65 16.09 7.17
C ALA A 19 -25.39 15.20 7.11
N VAL A 20 -24.26 15.68 6.58
CA VAL A 20 -23.01 14.88 6.49
C VAL A 20 -22.15 15.02 7.76
N CYS A 21 -22.44 15.98 8.64
CA CYS A 21 -21.68 16.20 9.87
C CYS A 21 -22.27 15.55 11.13
N LEU A 22 -23.39 14.81 11.02
CA LEU A 22 -23.90 14.00 12.14
C LEU A 22 -23.31 12.58 12.10
N SER A 23 -22.01 12.50 12.37
CA SER A 23 -21.40 11.31 12.96
C SER A 23 -20.62 11.67 14.23
N ALA A 24 -21.19 12.57 15.04
CA ALA A 24 -20.80 12.77 16.43
C ALA A 24 -21.89 12.18 17.33
N GLY A 25 -21.94 10.86 17.46
CA GLY A 25 -23.03 10.21 18.18
C GLY A 25 -22.76 8.74 18.50
N GLY A 26 -21.76 8.48 19.34
CA GLY A 26 -21.45 7.14 19.84
C GLY A 26 -20.20 7.10 20.71
N SER A 27 -20.02 8.05 21.63
CA SER A 27 -18.86 8.05 22.53
C SER A 27 -19.06 7.04 23.66
N ASN A 28 -18.58 5.80 23.47
CA ASN A 28 -18.21 4.90 24.57
C ASN A 28 -16.97 5.42 25.35
N GLY A 29 -16.73 6.74 25.39
CA GLY A 29 -15.51 7.32 25.95
C GLY A 29 -14.20 6.91 25.23
N LEU A 30 -14.30 6.25 24.07
CA LEU A 30 -13.12 5.80 23.33
C LEU A 30 -12.63 6.91 22.40
N HIS A 31 -11.31 7.10 22.37
CA HIS A 31 -10.64 8.05 21.50
C HIS A 31 -10.08 7.34 20.27
N PRO A 32 -10.16 7.95 19.07
CA PRO A 32 -9.53 7.40 17.88
C PRO A 32 -8.02 7.22 18.08
N LEU A 33 -7.50 6.06 17.69
CA LEU A 33 -6.07 5.75 17.73
C LEU A 33 -5.58 5.43 16.32
N VAL A 34 -4.46 6.05 15.93
CA VAL A 34 -3.74 5.74 14.70
C VAL A 34 -2.45 5.04 15.06
N LEU A 35 -2.26 3.82 14.54
CA LEU A 35 -1.05 3.04 14.74
C LEU A 35 -0.09 3.29 13.58
N ILE A 36 1.11 3.76 13.90
CA ILE A 36 2.19 3.98 12.93
C ILE A 36 3.30 2.97 13.24
N PRO A 37 3.49 1.93 12.41
CA PRO A 37 4.54 0.95 12.64
C PRO A 37 5.93 1.54 12.40
N GLY A 38 6.94 0.97 13.05
CA GLY A 38 8.34 1.26 12.76
C GLY A 38 8.84 0.59 11.48
N ASN A 39 10.14 0.70 11.21
CA ASN A 39 10.77 0.09 10.05
C ASN A 39 10.54 -1.44 10.04
N GLY A 40 10.05 -1.98 8.92
CA GLY A 40 9.71 -3.39 8.77
C GLY A 40 8.51 -3.86 9.60
N GLY A 41 7.79 -2.95 10.28
CA GLY A 41 6.67 -3.27 11.17
C GLY A 41 5.32 -3.47 10.46
N ASN A 42 5.29 -3.48 9.13
CA ASN A 42 4.11 -3.80 8.35
C ASN A 42 4.47 -4.63 7.11
N GLN A 43 3.47 -5.33 6.58
CA GLN A 43 3.60 -6.06 5.33
C GLN A 43 3.85 -5.13 4.14
N LEU A 44 4.62 -5.62 3.17
CA LEU A 44 4.85 -4.98 1.87
C LEU A 44 4.62 -6.00 0.77
N GLU A 45 3.94 -5.60 -0.29
CA GLU A 45 3.76 -6.42 -1.49
C GLU A 45 4.55 -5.86 -2.66
N ALA A 46 4.91 -6.75 -3.58
CA ALA A 46 5.48 -6.38 -4.86
C ALA A 46 4.83 -7.10 -6.02
N ARG A 47 4.99 -6.52 -7.21
CA ARG A 47 4.61 -7.11 -8.50
C ARG A 47 5.73 -6.88 -9.50
N LEU A 48 6.15 -7.95 -10.17
CA LEU A 48 7.20 -7.91 -11.17
C LEU A 48 6.59 -7.74 -12.57
N THR A 49 7.12 -6.79 -13.32
CA THR A 49 6.72 -6.49 -14.70
C THR A 49 7.67 -7.17 -15.69
N LYS A 50 7.40 -6.99 -16.99
CA LYS A 50 8.27 -7.47 -18.08
C LYS A 50 9.69 -6.89 -18.04
N ASP A 51 9.89 -5.73 -17.41
CA ASP A 51 11.19 -5.05 -17.37
C ASP A 51 12.09 -5.57 -16.24
N TYR A 52 11.58 -6.48 -15.39
CA TYR A 52 12.35 -7.10 -14.32
C TYR A 52 13.37 -8.08 -14.89
N LYS A 53 14.66 -7.86 -14.59
CA LYS A 53 15.78 -8.68 -15.06
C LYS A 53 16.45 -9.37 -13.88
N PRO A 54 16.12 -10.66 -13.60
CA PRO A 54 16.64 -11.38 -12.45
C PRO A 54 18.15 -11.58 -12.55
N SER A 55 18.87 -11.39 -11.44
CA SER A 55 20.34 -11.58 -11.40
C SER A 55 20.79 -13.05 -11.47
N SER A 56 19.87 -14.01 -11.26
CA SER A 56 20.15 -15.45 -11.32
C SER A 56 18.92 -16.27 -11.68
N PHE A 57 19.14 -17.52 -12.10
CA PHE A 57 18.07 -18.47 -12.37
C PHE A 57 17.17 -18.72 -11.15
N LEU A 58 17.74 -18.74 -9.94
CA LEU A 58 16.97 -18.88 -8.69
C LEU A 58 16.05 -17.67 -8.44
N CYS A 59 16.50 -16.46 -8.78
CA CYS A 59 15.67 -15.26 -8.70
C CYS A 59 14.58 -15.25 -9.77
N ALA A 60 14.85 -15.80 -10.96
CA ALA A 60 13.81 -16.01 -11.97
C ALA A 60 12.75 -17.02 -11.49
N LEU A 61 13.17 -18.14 -10.90
CA LEU A 61 12.25 -19.18 -10.42
C LEU A 61 11.35 -18.69 -9.28
N SER A 62 11.92 -17.95 -8.31
CA SER A 62 11.15 -17.38 -7.20
C SER A 62 10.23 -16.23 -7.61
N ALA A 63 10.37 -15.67 -8.81
CA ALA A 63 9.48 -14.64 -9.36
C ALA A 63 8.14 -15.19 -9.88
N SER A 64 8.03 -16.52 -10.04
CA SER A 64 6.86 -17.18 -10.60
C SER A 64 5.74 -17.42 -9.59
N SER A 65 6.03 -17.34 -8.28
CA SER A 65 5.01 -17.43 -7.24
C SER A 65 4.25 -16.10 -7.15
N LYS A 66 3.07 -16.04 -7.76
CA LYS A 66 2.25 -14.83 -7.83
C LYS A 66 0.91 -15.08 -7.17
N GLY A 67 0.52 -14.20 -6.25
CA GLY A 67 -0.84 -14.11 -5.78
C GLY A 67 -1.76 -13.48 -6.83
N LYS A 68 -2.96 -13.08 -6.39
CA LYS A 68 -3.95 -12.42 -7.25
C LYS A 68 -3.36 -11.18 -7.94
N ASP A 69 -3.65 -10.99 -9.23
CA ASP A 69 -3.22 -9.85 -10.04
C ASP A 69 -1.69 -9.65 -10.15
N GLY A 70 -0.92 -10.69 -9.81
CA GLY A 70 0.54 -10.68 -9.88
C GLY A 70 1.24 -10.12 -8.64
N TRP A 71 0.49 -9.70 -7.61
CA TRP A 71 1.05 -9.24 -6.34
C TRP A 71 1.44 -10.43 -5.46
N PHE A 72 2.59 -10.33 -4.80
CA PHE A 72 3.05 -11.27 -3.80
C PHE A 72 3.65 -10.51 -2.61
N ARG A 73 3.71 -11.17 -1.46
CA ARG A 73 4.31 -10.61 -0.25
C ARG A 73 5.83 -10.51 -0.44
N LEU A 74 6.33 -9.28 -0.48
CA LEU A 74 7.76 -9.00 -0.50
C LEU A 74 8.33 -8.95 0.92
N TRP A 75 7.55 -8.47 1.88
CA TRP A 75 7.93 -8.42 3.29
C TRP A 75 6.71 -8.69 4.20
N PHE A 76 6.81 -9.50 5.25
CA PHE A 76 7.89 -10.45 5.52
C PHE A 76 7.55 -11.81 4.89
N ASP A 77 8.54 -12.47 4.29
CA ASP A 77 8.42 -13.86 3.89
C ASP A 77 9.64 -14.64 4.39
N PRO A 78 9.49 -15.78 5.09
CA PRO A 78 10.63 -16.51 5.67
C PRO A 78 11.70 -16.92 4.65
N THR A 79 11.34 -17.06 3.37
CA THR A 79 12.31 -17.39 2.32
C THR A 79 13.39 -16.31 2.17
N VAL A 80 13.16 -15.07 2.60
CA VAL A 80 14.17 -14.01 2.57
C VAL A 80 15.37 -14.31 3.49
N LEU A 81 15.21 -15.22 4.45
CA LEU A 81 16.28 -15.67 5.36
C LEU A 81 17.13 -16.81 4.75
N VAL A 82 16.69 -17.40 3.64
CA VAL A 82 17.46 -18.45 2.94
C VAL A 82 18.53 -17.77 2.08
N PRO A 83 19.84 -18.01 2.29
CA PRO A 83 20.91 -17.23 1.66
C PRO A 83 20.81 -17.10 0.13
N ALA A 84 20.40 -18.18 -0.55
CA ALA A 84 20.22 -18.20 -2.00
C ALA A 84 19.07 -17.29 -2.49
N LEU A 85 18.05 -17.06 -1.66
CA LEU A 85 16.88 -16.23 -1.96
C LEU A 85 16.97 -14.82 -1.35
N THR A 86 17.78 -14.63 -0.30
CA THR A 86 18.09 -13.30 0.27
C THR A 86 18.59 -12.34 -0.80
N ARG A 87 19.41 -12.81 -1.75
CA ARG A 87 19.87 -12.01 -2.89
C ARG A 87 18.71 -11.54 -3.77
N CYS A 88 17.74 -12.42 -4.04
CA CYS A 88 16.55 -12.10 -4.84
C CYS A 88 15.65 -11.09 -4.13
N PHE A 89 15.50 -11.22 -2.81
CA PHE A 89 14.81 -10.24 -1.98
C PHE A 89 15.50 -8.87 -2.04
N ALA A 90 16.82 -8.82 -1.81
CA ALA A 90 17.58 -7.58 -1.85
C ALA A 90 17.48 -6.89 -3.22
N GLU A 91 17.58 -7.63 -4.32
CA GLU A 91 17.41 -7.10 -5.69
C GLU A 91 16.04 -6.42 -5.88
N ARG A 92 14.97 -7.00 -5.33
CA ARG A 92 13.60 -6.47 -5.47
C ARG A 92 13.28 -5.34 -4.49
N MET A 93 13.93 -5.32 -3.32
CA MET A 93 13.78 -4.25 -2.32
C MET A 93 14.69 -3.04 -2.57
N THR A 94 15.70 -3.17 -3.42
CA THR A 94 16.67 -2.10 -3.69
C THR A 94 15.97 -0.88 -4.29
N LEU A 95 16.27 0.29 -3.74
CA LEU A 95 15.87 1.58 -4.27
C LEU A 95 17.03 2.22 -5.04
N TYR A 96 16.71 2.90 -6.14
CA TYR A 96 17.67 3.64 -6.95
C TYR A 96 17.40 5.13 -6.79
N TYR A 97 18.43 5.86 -6.36
CA TYR A 97 18.36 7.31 -6.22
C TYR A 97 18.43 7.98 -7.60
N HIS A 98 17.49 8.87 -7.88
CA HIS A 98 17.41 9.70 -9.08
C HIS A 98 17.79 11.14 -8.75
N ALA A 99 19.06 11.50 -8.98
CA ALA A 99 19.61 12.81 -8.62
C ALA A 99 18.87 14.00 -9.24
N ALA A 100 18.37 13.88 -10.47
CA ALA A 100 17.64 14.97 -11.13
C ALA A 100 16.26 15.26 -10.47
N LEU A 101 15.70 14.27 -9.76
CA LEU A 101 14.41 14.39 -9.08
C LEU A 101 14.56 14.49 -7.56
N ASP A 102 15.78 14.32 -7.04
CA ASP A 102 16.09 14.15 -5.62
C ASP A 102 15.16 13.15 -4.91
N ASP A 103 14.92 12.01 -5.57
CA ASP A 103 13.93 11.03 -5.13
C ASP A 103 14.42 9.60 -5.37
N TYR A 104 13.83 8.63 -4.67
CA TYR A 104 14.11 7.21 -4.84
C TYR A 104 13.04 6.55 -5.70
N ARG A 105 13.47 5.67 -6.59
CA ARG A 105 12.58 4.81 -7.38
C ARG A 105 12.84 3.34 -7.04
N ASN A 106 11.80 2.53 -7.15
CA ASN A 106 11.96 1.08 -7.07
C ASN A 106 12.95 0.57 -8.13
N ALA A 107 13.50 -0.61 -7.89
CA ALA A 107 14.26 -1.33 -8.90
C ALA A 107 13.50 -1.45 -10.24
N PRO A 108 14.18 -1.34 -11.39
CA PRO A 108 13.54 -1.47 -12.69
C PRO A 108 12.68 -2.72 -12.81
N GLY A 109 11.42 -2.51 -13.20
CA GLY A 109 10.44 -3.57 -13.35
C GLY A 109 9.81 -4.09 -12.05
N VAL A 110 10.10 -3.49 -10.90
CA VAL A 110 9.50 -3.82 -9.60
C VAL A 110 8.50 -2.74 -9.19
N LEU A 111 7.25 -3.15 -8.97
CA LEU A 111 6.22 -2.31 -8.35
C LEU A 111 6.06 -2.74 -6.90
N THR A 112 5.87 -1.80 -5.98
CA THR A 112 5.64 -2.05 -4.56
C THR A 112 4.34 -1.39 -4.09
N ARG A 113 3.70 -1.95 -3.08
CA ARG A 113 2.55 -1.33 -2.40
C ARG A 113 2.45 -1.77 -0.94
N VAL A 114 1.86 -0.91 -0.12
CA VAL A 114 1.45 -1.26 1.25
C VAL A 114 0.01 -1.78 1.20
N PRO A 115 -0.23 -3.07 1.49
CA PRO A 115 -1.59 -3.61 1.55
C PRO A 115 -2.33 -3.13 2.80
N CYS A 116 -3.66 -3.21 2.78
CA CYS A 116 -4.52 -3.05 3.96
C CYS A 116 -4.40 -1.69 4.70
N PHE A 117 -4.12 -0.59 4.00
CA PHE A 117 -4.09 0.74 4.62
C PHE A 117 -5.45 1.07 5.28
N GLY A 118 -5.42 1.63 6.49
CA GLY A 118 -6.61 1.89 7.30
C GLY A 118 -7.11 0.69 8.12
N SER A 119 -6.43 -0.46 8.05
CA SER A 119 -6.68 -1.66 8.84
C SER A 119 -5.44 -2.05 9.67
N THR A 120 -5.63 -2.84 10.72
CA THR A 120 -4.54 -3.40 11.54
C THR A 120 -4.00 -4.73 10.99
N GLN A 121 -4.61 -5.28 9.93
CA GLN A 121 -4.22 -6.59 9.39
C GLN A 121 -2.77 -6.65 8.92
N GLY A 122 -2.27 -5.60 8.28
CA GLY A 122 -0.90 -5.54 7.74
C GLY A 122 0.19 -5.37 8.81
N LEU A 123 -0.19 -5.10 10.06
CA LEU A 123 0.72 -4.80 11.18
C LEU A 123 0.56 -5.77 12.36
N LEU A 124 -0.50 -6.58 12.39
CA LEU A 124 -0.72 -7.58 13.43
C LEU A 124 0.28 -8.76 13.34
N TYR A 125 0.55 -9.23 12.12
CA TYR A 125 1.52 -10.29 11.83
C TYR A 125 2.22 -9.98 10.50
N LEU A 126 3.54 -10.07 10.46
CA LEU A 126 4.30 -9.85 9.23
C LEU A 126 4.20 -11.03 8.25
N ASP A 127 4.10 -12.25 8.79
CA ASP A 127 3.67 -13.45 8.05
C ASP A 127 2.48 -14.09 8.77
N PRO A 128 1.26 -14.06 8.19
CA PRO A 128 0.08 -14.72 8.73
C PRO A 128 0.18 -16.25 8.89
N HIS A 129 1.20 -16.91 8.32
CA HIS A 129 1.46 -18.34 8.52
C HIS A 129 2.29 -18.63 9.78
N LEU A 130 2.87 -17.61 10.40
CA LEU A 130 3.70 -17.72 11.61
C LEU A 130 3.01 -17.09 12.84
N LYS A 131 1.69 -17.25 12.93
CA LYS A 131 0.90 -16.78 14.07
C LYS A 131 1.08 -17.64 15.31
#